data_AF-A0A351AC65-F1
#
_entry.id   AF-A0A351AC65-F1
#
_cell.length_a   1.000
_cell.length_b   1.000
_cell.length_c   1.000
_cell.angle_alpha   90.00
_cell.angle_beta   90.00
_cell.angle_gamma   90.00
#
_symmetry.space_group_name_H-M   'P 1'
#
loop_
_entity.id
_entity.type
_entity.pdbx_description
1 polymer ?
#
loop_
_entity_poly.entity_id
_entity_poly.type
_entity_poly.pdbx_seq_one_letter_code
_entity_poly.pdbx_strand_id
1 'polypeptide(L)'
;MSAPLAPSQLFLLKRQFFKFVGANFRIYDSGGNLVVFCHQKGFKLREDITLYADEAMQRPWIGIKARTIMDFSAAYDVVDLTTNQKLGAYKRKGWSSIIRDEWIVMDANDVEIGRITEDNQALALVRRFLTALIPQNFDLRLNNGQRVVDLRQRFNPFVYNLEIDFRENTNNAFDMRMGFAAASLIAAIEGRQAGG
;
A
#
# COMPACT_ATOMS: atom_id res chain seq x y z
N MET A 1 -26.31 -4.90 20.44
CA MET A 1 -24.96 -4.28 20.56
C MET A 1 -24.80 -3.35 19.37
N SER A 2 -24.33 -2.13 19.62
CA SER A 2 -24.52 -0.92 18.81
C SER A 2 -24.23 -1.07 17.31
N ALA A 3 -25.12 -0.52 16.47
CA ALA A 3 -24.94 -0.38 15.03
C ALA A 3 -23.77 0.57 14.69
N PRO A 4 -23.17 0.45 13.49
CA PRO A 4 -21.79 0.79 13.22
C PRO A 4 -21.56 2.30 13.15
N LEU A 5 -20.48 2.76 13.77
CA LEU A 5 -19.89 4.06 13.47
C LEU A 5 -19.71 4.14 11.94
N ALA A 6 -20.03 5.29 11.34
CA ALA A 6 -19.88 5.51 9.91
C ALA A 6 -18.55 4.89 9.42
N PRO A 7 -18.55 4.12 8.31
CA PRO A 7 -17.35 3.43 7.86
C PRO A 7 -16.30 4.50 7.62
N SER A 8 -15.27 4.55 8.47
CA SER A 8 -14.20 5.52 8.32
C SER A 8 -13.64 5.35 6.91
N GLN A 9 -13.61 6.44 6.15
CA GLN A 9 -13.02 6.46 4.81
C GLN A 9 -11.60 7.04 4.85
N LEU A 10 -11.15 7.48 6.03
CA LEU A 10 -9.85 8.11 6.24
C LEU A 10 -9.07 7.31 7.28
N PHE A 11 -7.88 6.89 6.90
CA PHE A 11 -6.99 6.14 7.77
C PHE A 11 -5.59 6.73 7.78
N LEU A 12 -4.84 6.43 8.82
CA LEU A 12 -3.46 6.85 8.99
C LEU A 12 -2.58 5.63 9.23
N LEU A 13 -1.72 5.33 8.27
CA LEU A 13 -0.65 4.36 8.39
C LEU A 13 0.55 5.03 9.05
N LYS A 14 1.03 4.45 10.16
CA LYS A 14 2.24 4.87 10.88
C LYS A 14 3.26 3.74 10.90
N ARG A 15 4.50 4.04 10.52
CA ARG A 15 5.62 3.09 10.67
C ARG A 15 6.03 2.97 12.12
N GLN A 16 6.28 1.74 12.59
CA GLN A 16 6.89 1.50 13.88
C GLN A 16 8.41 1.71 13.80
N PHE A 17 8.96 2.44 14.77
CA PHE A 17 10.40 2.62 14.92
C PHE A 17 11.11 1.43 15.59
N PHE A 18 12.42 1.37 15.40
CA PHE A 18 13.34 0.42 16.07
C PHE A 18 13.11 -1.06 15.72
N LYS A 19 13.24 -1.41 14.44
CA LYS A 19 13.50 -2.79 14.05
C LYS A 19 14.78 -2.90 13.25
N PHE A 20 15.65 -3.82 13.67
CA PHE A 20 16.88 -4.16 12.95
C PHE A 20 16.60 -4.91 11.65
N VAL A 21 15.46 -5.64 11.55
CA VAL A 21 15.09 -6.43 10.37
C VAL A 21 13.56 -6.41 10.15
N GLY A 22 13.14 -6.16 8.91
CA GLY A 22 11.74 -6.03 8.50
C GLY A 22 11.11 -4.69 8.88
N ALA A 23 9.80 -4.55 8.67
CA ALA A 23 9.05 -3.37 9.06
C ALA A 23 7.68 -3.75 9.64
N ASN A 24 7.21 -2.96 10.60
CA ASN A 24 5.83 -3.01 11.07
C ASN A 24 5.16 -1.67 10.77
N PHE A 25 3.89 -1.73 10.41
CA PHE A 25 3.05 -0.54 10.27
C PHE A 25 1.74 -0.74 11.02
N ARG A 26 1.17 0.35 11.53
CA ARG A 26 -0.16 0.37 12.18
C ARG A 26 -1.05 1.31 11.40
N ILE A 27 -2.25 0.87 11.07
CA ILE A 27 -3.27 1.68 10.39
C ILE A 27 -4.37 1.99 11.38
N TYR A 28 -4.61 3.28 11.57
CA TYR A 28 -5.62 3.81 12.48
C TYR A 28 -6.77 4.42 11.72
N ASP A 29 -7.99 4.31 12.23
CA ASP A 29 -9.13 5.10 11.74
C ASP A 29 -9.03 6.57 12.18
N SER A 30 -9.98 7.38 11.72
CA SER A 30 -10.12 8.79 12.12
C SER A 30 -10.34 9.01 13.64
N GLY A 31 -10.82 7.98 14.36
CA GLY A 31 -10.97 8.00 15.81
C GLY A 31 -9.70 7.64 16.58
N GLY A 32 -8.63 7.25 15.88
CA GLY A 32 -7.37 6.79 16.48
C GLY A 32 -7.39 5.33 16.92
N ASN A 33 -8.42 4.57 16.55
CA ASN A 33 -8.49 3.14 16.86
C ASN A 33 -7.60 2.36 15.89
N LEU A 34 -6.85 1.38 16.38
CA LEU A 34 -6.08 0.47 15.53
C LEU A 34 -7.05 -0.41 14.74
N VAL A 35 -6.96 -0.38 13.41
CA VAL A 35 -7.80 -1.18 12.51
C VAL A 35 -7.00 -2.32 11.89
N VAL A 36 -5.75 -2.04 11.51
CA VAL A 36 -4.87 -3.03 10.86
C VAL A 36 -3.47 -2.94 11.42
N PHE A 37 -2.91 -4.10 11.72
CA PHE A 37 -1.49 -4.24 12.02
C PHE A 37 -0.78 -4.94 10.87
N CYS A 38 0.24 -4.32 10.30
CA CYS A 38 0.98 -4.81 9.14
C CYS A 38 2.38 -5.26 9.55
N HIS A 39 2.77 -6.46 9.14
CA HIS A 39 4.06 -7.07 9.44
C HIS A 39 4.76 -7.53 8.17
N GLN A 40 5.92 -6.95 7.88
CA GLN A 40 6.84 -7.36 6.83
C GLN A 40 7.96 -8.21 7.43
N LYS A 41 8.08 -9.46 6.98
CA LYS A 41 9.18 -10.34 7.39
C LYS A 41 10.47 -9.90 6.69
N GLY A 42 11.53 -9.60 7.45
CA GLY A 42 12.75 -9.04 6.88
C GLY A 42 13.81 -10.04 6.37
N PHE A 43 13.55 -11.36 6.37
CA PHE A 43 14.57 -12.39 6.08
C PHE A 43 14.31 -13.30 4.86
N LYS A 44 13.18 -13.17 4.15
CA LYS A 44 12.88 -14.02 2.99
C LYS A 44 13.26 -13.33 1.68
N LEU A 45 13.80 -14.11 0.73
CA LEU A 45 14.11 -13.70 -0.65
C LEU A 45 12.88 -13.18 -1.44
N ARG A 46 11.67 -13.33 -0.90
CA ARG A 46 10.40 -12.81 -1.43
C ARG A 46 9.68 -12.11 -0.29
N GLU A 47 9.22 -10.89 -0.54
CA GLU A 47 8.50 -10.11 0.46
C GLU A 47 7.13 -10.72 0.72
N ASP A 48 6.96 -11.29 1.91
CA ASP A 48 5.68 -11.63 2.49
C ASP A 48 5.32 -10.50 3.47
N ILE A 49 4.35 -9.66 3.10
CA ILE A 49 3.71 -8.72 4.04
C ILE A 49 2.40 -9.36 4.48
N THR A 50 2.11 -9.33 5.78
CA THR A 50 0.84 -9.81 6.32
C THR A 50 0.19 -8.72 7.13
N LEU A 51 -1.07 -8.43 6.81
CA LEU A 51 -1.94 -7.54 7.56
C LEU A 51 -2.80 -8.41 8.48
N TYR A 52 -2.90 -8.01 9.74
CA TYR A 52 -3.63 -8.67 10.81
C TYR A 52 -4.72 -7.75 11.34
N ALA A 53 -5.82 -8.37 11.79
CA ALA A 53 -6.92 -7.68 12.48
C ALA A 53 -6.62 -7.42 13.96
N ASP A 54 -5.46 -7.87 14.46
CA ASP A 54 -4.95 -7.58 15.79
C ASP A 54 -3.43 -7.43 15.77
N GLU A 55 -2.93 -6.68 16.76
CA GLU A 55 -1.51 -6.45 16.95
C GLU A 55 -0.75 -7.68 17.48
N ALA A 56 -1.44 -8.62 18.13
CA ALA A 56 -0.86 -9.87 18.61
C ALA A 56 -0.55 -10.87 17.47
N MET A 57 -0.88 -10.51 16.22
CA MET A 57 -0.70 -11.32 15.02
C MET A 57 -1.45 -12.67 15.05
N GLN A 58 -2.57 -12.74 15.77
CA GLN A 58 -3.35 -13.97 15.93
C GLN A 58 -4.40 -14.16 14.83
N ARG A 59 -4.91 -13.06 14.24
CA ARG A 59 -5.93 -13.08 13.20
C ARG A 59 -5.38 -12.49 11.91
N PRO A 60 -4.66 -13.28 11.09
CA PRO A 60 -4.20 -12.84 9.78
C PRO A 60 -5.41 -12.52 8.89
N TRP A 61 -5.32 -11.42 8.13
CA TRP A 61 -6.41 -10.93 7.31
C TRP A 61 -6.05 -10.87 5.83
N ILE A 62 -4.97 -10.15 5.48
CA ILE A 62 -4.53 -10.00 4.09
C ILE A 62 -3.06 -10.40 3.97
N GLY A 63 -2.75 -11.20 2.95
CA GLY A 63 -1.40 -11.55 2.57
C GLY A 63 -1.01 -10.82 1.29
N ILE A 64 0.19 -10.24 1.26
CA ILE A 64 0.81 -9.68 0.06
C ILE A 64 2.03 -10.53 -0.24
N LYS A 65 2.02 -11.20 -1.39
CA LYS A 65 3.04 -12.18 -1.78
C LYS A 65 3.71 -11.77 -3.08
N ALA A 66 5.02 -11.56 -3.03
CA ALA A 66 5.79 -11.29 -4.23
C ALA A 66 5.92 -12.54 -5.13
N ARG A 67 5.68 -12.37 -6.42
CA ARG A 67 5.99 -13.33 -7.48
C ARG A 67 6.79 -12.65 -8.59
N THR A 68 7.73 -13.39 -9.17
CA THR A 68 8.48 -12.97 -10.35
C THR A 68 7.68 -13.36 -11.58
N ILE A 69 7.50 -12.41 -12.51
CA ILE A 69 6.90 -12.69 -13.83
C ILE A 69 8.02 -12.93 -14.84
N MET A 70 7.72 -13.65 -15.94
CA MET A 70 8.66 -13.97 -17.01
C MET A 70 9.37 -12.74 -17.62
N ASP A 71 8.76 -11.57 -17.54
CA ASP A 71 9.31 -10.29 -18.02
C ASP A 71 10.27 -9.61 -17.01
N PHE A 72 10.71 -10.34 -15.98
CA PHE A 72 11.54 -9.83 -14.87
C PHE A 72 10.91 -8.68 -14.07
N SER A 73 9.61 -8.42 -14.22
CA SER A 73 8.89 -7.49 -13.36
C SER A 73 8.40 -8.17 -12.09
N ALA A 74 8.37 -7.42 -10.98
CA ALA A 74 7.81 -7.89 -9.72
C ALA A 74 6.30 -7.62 -9.69
N ALA A 75 5.51 -8.64 -9.37
CA ALA A 75 4.11 -8.50 -9.02
C ALA A 75 3.84 -9.02 -7.60
N TYR A 76 2.84 -8.46 -6.96
CA TYR A 76 2.48 -8.72 -5.58
C TYR A 76 1.02 -9.14 -5.54
N ASP A 77 0.76 -10.43 -5.33
CA ASP A 77 -0.59 -10.96 -5.19
C ASP A 77 -1.14 -10.56 -3.82
N VAL A 78 -2.37 -10.06 -3.81
CA VAL A 78 -3.15 -9.75 -2.61
C VAL A 78 -4.15 -10.87 -2.38
N VAL A 79 -4.07 -11.51 -1.21
CA VAL A 79 -4.85 -12.68 -0.85
C VAL A 79 -5.61 -12.40 0.44
N ASP A 80 -6.90 -12.69 0.45
CA ASP A 80 -7.68 -12.78 1.69
C ASP A 80 -7.29 -14.08 2.40
N LEU A 81 -6.67 -13.98 3.57
CA LEU A 81 -6.18 -15.13 4.32
C LEU A 81 -7.30 -15.83 5.10
N THR A 82 -8.48 -15.23 5.22
CA THR A 82 -9.64 -15.85 5.88
C THR A 82 -10.35 -16.85 4.95
N THR A 83 -10.34 -16.57 3.65
CA THR A 83 -10.96 -17.40 2.60
C THR A 83 -9.93 -18.11 1.71
N ASN A 84 -8.66 -17.71 1.80
CA ASN A 84 -7.56 -18.10 0.92
C ASN A 84 -7.83 -17.79 -0.57
N GLN A 85 -8.59 -16.73 -0.85
CA GLN A 85 -8.91 -16.28 -2.20
C GLN A 85 -8.03 -15.09 -2.61
N LYS A 86 -7.59 -15.09 -3.87
CA LYS A 86 -6.91 -13.94 -4.46
C LYS A 86 -7.92 -12.80 -4.65
N LEU A 87 -7.62 -11.63 -4.12
CA LEU A 87 -8.39 -10.41 -4.30
C LEU A 87 -7.95 -9.66 -5.56
N GLY A 88 -6.65 -9.70 -5.84
CA GLY A 88 -6.06 -9.04 -7.00
C GLY A 88 -4.54 -9.03 -6.88
N ALA A 89 -3.90 -8.14 -7.64
CA ALA A 89 -2.45 -8.00 -7.59
C ALA A 89 -1.98 -6.59 -7.98
N TYR A 90 -0.79 -6.24 -7.52
CA TYR A 90 -0.07 -5.04 -7.95
C TYR A 90 1.16 -5.43 -8.74
N LYS A 91 1.24 -5.01 -10.00
CA LYS A 91 2.43 -5.23 -10.84
C LYS A 91 3.21 -3.94 -10.96
N ARG A 92 4.50 -3.96 -10.59
CA ARG A 92 5.37 -2.81 -10.81
C ARG A 92 5.68 -2.72 -12.30
N LYS A 93 5.52 -1.54 -12.90
CA LYS A 93 5.83 -1.33 -14.31
C LYS A 93 7.35 -1.18 -14.49
N GLY A 94 8.07 -2.29 -14.61
CA GLY A 94 9.54 -2.28 -14.80
C GLY A 94 9.98 -1.55 -16.08
N TRP A 95 11.24 -1.12 -16.16
CA TRP A 95 11.96 -0.42 -17.27
C TRP A 95 11.29 0.81 -17.94
N SER A 96 9.96 0.91 -18.03
CA SER A 96 9.24 2.13 -18.40
C SER A 96 9.10 3.14 -17.25
N SER A 97 9.38 2.72 -16.01
CA SER A 97 9.34 3.54 -14.78
C SER A 97 10.67 4.20 -14.42
N ILE A 98 11.56 4.46 -15.37
CA ILE A 98 12.83 5.16 -15.10
C ILE A 98 12.57 6.57 -14.53
N ILE A 99 11.40 7.16 -14.82
CA ILE A 99 11.03 8.53 -14.43
C ILE A 99 10.07 8.59 -13.23
N ARG A 100 9.27 7.54 -12.98
CA ARG A 100 8.18 7.55 -11.98
C ARG A 100 7.81 6.15 -11.53
N ASP A 101 7.53 5.98 -10.25
CA ASP A 101 6.92 4.75 -9.74
C ASP A 101 5.46 4.65 -10.21
N GLU A 102 5.19 3.63 -11.03
CA GLU A 102 3.87 3.31 -11.57
C GLU A 102 3.57 1.84 -11.31
N TRP A 103 2.36 1.57 -10.82
CA TRP A 103 1.87 0.22 -10.55
C TRP A 103 0.60 -0.03 -11.35
N ILE A 104 0.52 -1.21 -11.95
CA ILE A 104 -0.70 -1.72 -12.55
C ILE A 104 -1.49 -2.43 -11.45
N VAL A 105 -2.78 -2.11 -11.34
CA VAL A 105 -3.73 -2.74 -10.43
C VAL A 105 -4.48 -3.79 -11.22
N MET A 106 -4.45 -5.03 -10.74
CA MET A 106 -5.07 -6.18 -11.41
C MET A 106 -6.13 -6.81 -10.51
N ASP A 107 -7.18 -7.35 -11.12
CA ASP A 107 -8.19 -8.12 -10.43
C ASP A 107 -7.70 -9.54 -10.07
N ALA A 108 -8.58 -10.36 -9.50
CA ALA A 108 -8.28 -11.74 -9.12
C ALA A 108 -7.85 -12.64 -10.29
N ASN A 109 -8.24 -12.28 -11.53
CA ASN A 109 -7.95 -13.00 -12.76
C ASN A 109 -6.74 -12.40 -13.51
N ASP A 110 -5.99 -11.49 -12.88
CA ASP A 110 -4.86 -10.78 -13.48
C ASP A 110 -5.23 -9.85 -14.66
N VAL A 111 -6.48 -9.39 -14.71
CA VAL A 111 -6.92 -8.37 -15.66
C VAL A 111 -6.63 -6.98 -15.08
N GLU A 112 -6.01 -6.10 -15.87
CA GLU A 112 -5.77 -4.70 -15.47
C GLU A 112 -7.11 -3.97 -15.28
N ILE A 113 -7.31 -3.44 -14.06
CA ILE A 113 -8.51 -2.68 -13.68
C ILE A 113 -8.19 -1.21 -13.33
N GLY A 114 -6.91 -0.87 -13.21
CA GLY A 114 -6.50 0.47 -12.84
C GLY A 114 -4.99 0.59 -12.64
N ARG A 115 -4.58 1.73 -12.09
CA ARG A 115 -3.17 2.08 -11.85
C ARG A 115 -2.98 2.86 -10.56
N ILE A 116 -1.80 2.74 -9.97
CA ILE A 116 -1.31 3.64 -8.91
C ILE A 116 -0.20 4.50 -9.49
N THR A 117 -0.31 5.81 -9.31
CA THR A 117 0.60 6.76 -9.96
C THR A 117 0.93 7.95 -9.04
N GLU A 118 2.19 8.41 -9.01
CA GLU A 118 2.66 9.52 -8.14
C GLU A 118 2.25 10.93 -8.63
N ASP A 119 1.55 11.76 -7.85
CA ASP A 119 0.89 13.00 -8.33
C ASP A 119 1.73 13.97 -9.16
N ASN A 120 3.02 14.15 -8.85
CA ASN A 120 3.83 15.21 -9.47
C ASN A 120 5.13 14.69 -10.08
N GLN A 121 5.16 14.63 -11.41
CA GLN A 121 6.31 14.17 -12.19
C GLN A 121 7.57 15.03 -12.00
N ALA A 122 7.42 16.36 -11.84
CA ALA A 122 8.55 17.24 -11.61
C ALA A 122 9.16 17.00 -10.22
N LEU A 123 8.32 16.80 -9.20
CA LEU A 123 8.80 16.43 -7.86
C LEU A 123 9.41 15.03 -7.82
N ALA A 124 8.90 14.08 -8.61
CA ALA A 124 9.49 12.75 -8.76
C ALA A 124 10.96 12.83 -9.25
N LEU A 125 11.22 13.67 -10.26
CA LEU A 125 12.57 13.92 -10.77
C LEU A 125 13.46 14.61 -9.73
N VAL A 126 12.98 15.67 -9.07
CA VAL A 126 13.73 16.33 -7.99
C VAL A 126 14.07 15.34 -6.88
N ARG A 127 13.14 14.46 -6.51
CA ARG A 127 13.37 13.46 -5.48
C ARG A 127 14.46 12.47 -5.87
N ARG A 128 14.42 12.03 -7.12
CA ARG A 128 15.36 11.06 -7.69
C ARG A 128 16.78 11.60 -7.82
N PHE A 129 16.93 12.87 -8.19
CA PHE A 129 18.24 13.44 -8.54
C PHE A 129 18.80 14.44 -7.53
N LEU A 130 17.97 15.00 -6.65
CA LEU A 130 18.36 16.08 -5.74
C LEU A 130 18.15 15.73 -4.25
N THR A 131 17.01 15.17 -3.84
CA THR A 131 16.77 14.84 -2.42
C THR A 131 15.64 13.85 -2.16
N ALA A 132 15.88 12.83 -1.33
CA ALA A 132 14.85 11.89 -0.90
C ALA A 132 13.85 12.46 0.13
N LEU A 133 14.03 13.72 0.58
CA LEU A 133 13.22 14.33 1.65
C LEU A 133 11.85 14.84 1.19
N ILE A 134 11.55 14.85 -0.10
CA ILE A 134 10.24 15.31 -0.57
C ILE A 134 9.19 14.24 -0.18
N PRO A 135 7.94 14.60 0.14
CA PRO A 135 6.84 13.64 0.31
C PRO A 135 6.36 13.05 -1.02
N GLN A 136 5.88 11.81 -1.00
CA GLN A 136 5.26 11.13 -2.13
C GLN A 136 3.75 10.99 -1.92
N ASN A 137 2.98 11.39 -2.92
CA ASN A 137 1.54 11.17 -2.95
C ASN A 137 1.21 10.28 -4.13
N PHE A 138 0.30 9.32 -3.93
CA PHE A 138 -0.11 8.39 -4.97
C PHE A 138 -1.63 8.35 -5.09
N ASP A 139 -2.08 8.42 -6.33
CA ASP A 139 -3.47 8.19 -6.71
C ASP A 139 -3.64 6.76 -7.22
N LEU A 140 -4.57 6.00 -6.63
CA LEU A 140 -5.10 4.76 -7.23
C LEU A 140 -6.36 5.10 -8.02
N ARG A 141 -6.30 4.90 -9.34
CA ARG A 141 -7.39 5.17 -10.27
C ARG A 141 -7.77 3.90 -11.03
N LEU A 142 -9.08 3.68 -11.20
CA LEU A 142 -9.61 2.64 -12.07
C LEU A 142 -9.51 3.06 -13.54
N ASN A 143 -9.66 2.10 -14.48
CA ASN A 143 -9.57 2.35 -15.92
C ASN A 143 -10.60 3.37 -16.45
N ASN A 144 -11.73 3.54 -15.74
CA ASN A 144 -12.74 4.56 -16.04
C ASN A 144 -12.33 5.97 -15.59
N GLY A 145 -11.13 6.14 -15.02
CA GLY A 145 -10.59 7.42 -14.52
C GLY A 145 -10.98 7.75 -13.07
N GLN A 146 -11.89 6.99 -12.45
CA GLN A 146 -12.32 7.19 -11.07
C GLN A 146 -11.15 6.96 -10.12
N ARG A 147 -10.85 7.95 -9.29
CA ARG A 147 -9.96 7.77 -8.14
C ARG A 147 -10.69 7.03 -7.03
N VAL A 148 -10.08 5.99 -6.50
CA VAL A 148 -10.68 5.15 -5.45
C VAL A 148 -9.83 5.09 -4.18
N VAL A 149 -8.55 5.44 -4.28
CA VAL A 149 -7.68 5.63 -3.11
C VAL A 149 -6.76 6.82 -3.38
N ASP A 150 -6.67 7.75 -2.43
CA ASP A 150 -5.64 8.79 -2.36
C ASP A 150 -4.70 8.47 -1.20
N LEU A 151 -3.40 8.38 -1.49
CA LEU A 151 -2.35 8.05 -0.54
C LEU A 151 -1.44 9.26 -0.38
N ARG A 152 -1.54 9.97 0.75
CA ARG A 152 -0.80 11.21 0.98
C ARG A 152 0.22 11.06 2.09
N GLN A 153 1.50 11.20 1.78
CA GLN A 153 2.53 11.17 2.81
C GLN A 153 2.52 12.47 3.61
N ARG A 154 2.44 12.36 4.93
CA ARG A 154 2.66 13.50 5.82
C ARG A 154 4.17 13.67 6.00
N PHE A 155 4.71 14.79 5.53
CA PHE A 155 6.12 15.09 5.72
C PHE A 155 6.47 15.10 7.21
N ASN A 156 7.40 14.22 7.60
CA ASN A 156 8.02 14.25 8.91
C ASN A 156 9.43 13.64 8.76
N PRO A 157 10.49 14.35 9.17
CA PRO A 157 11.87 13.92 8.96
C PRO A 157 12.27 12.72 9.83
N PHE A 158 11.46 12.39 10.84
CA PHE A 158 11.69 11.26 11.72
C PHE A 158 10.74 10.10 11.40
N VAL A 159 9.44 10.38 11.19
CA VAL A 159 8.37 9.37 11.12
C VAL A 159 7.79 9.25 9.72
N TYR A 160 7.70 8.02 9.20
CA TYR A 160 6.89 7.76 8.01
C TYR A 160 5.41 7.62 8.39
N ASN A 161 4.60 8.55 7.91
CA ASN A 161 3.15 8.59 8.06
C ASN A 161 2.50 8.73 6.68
N LEU A 162 1.50 7.89 6.39
CA LEU A 162 0.77 7.88 5.12
C LEU A 162 -0.74 7.93 5.42
N GLU A 163 -1.42 8.96 4.94
CA GLU A 163 -2.87 9.01 4.92
C GLU A 163 -3.40 8.10 3.83
N ILE A 164 -4.49 7.39 4.11
CA ILE A 164 -5.21 6.54 3.17
C ILE A 164 -6.65 7.06 3.10
N ASP A 165 -7.06 7.56 1.95
CA ASP A 165 -8.36 8.18 1.74
C ASP A 165 -9.18 7.43 0.69
N PHE A 166 -10.33 6.91 1.11
CA PHE A 166 -11.29 6.16 0.31
C PHE A 166 -12.55 6.98 -0.01
N ARG A 167 -12.61 8.29 0.26
CA ARG A 167 -13.84 9.09 0.08
C ARG A 167 -14.37 9.10 -1.35
N GLU A 168 -13.51 8.91 -2.33
CA GLU A 168 -13.89 8.83 -3.75
C GLU A 168 -14.20 7.40 -4.24
N ASN A 169 -14.06 6.39 -3.37
CA ASN A 169 -14.49 5.02 -3.61
C ASN A 169 -16.02 4.88 -3.50
N THR A 170 -16.74 5.60 -4.36
CA THR A 170 -18.21 5.55 -4.40
C THR A 170 -18.71 4.20 -4.89
N ASN A 171 -19.91 3.80 -4.44
CA ASN A 171 -20.55 2.52 -4.78
C ASN A 171 -19.71 1.27 -4.45
N ASN A 172 -18.71 1.38 -3.57
CA ASN A 172 -17.74 0.32 -3.30
C ASN A 172 -17.11 -0.23 -4.60
N ALA A 173 -16.81 0.67 -5.55
CA ALA A 173 -16.22 0.33 -6.84
C ALA A 173 -14.88 -0.41 -6.72
N PHE A 174 -14.20 -0.26 -5.58
CA PHE A 174 -12.95 -0.92 -5.26
C PHE A 174 -12.98 -1.54 -3.85
N ASP A 175 -12.38 -2.73 -3.71
CA ASP A 175 -12.27 -3.39 -2.41
C ASP A 175 -11.28 -2.64 -1.50
N MET A 176 -11.73 -2.21 -0.31
CA MET A 176 -10.87 -1.50 0.64
C MET A 176 -9.68 -2.34 1.12
N ARG A 177 -9.79 -3.68 1.11
CA ARG A 177 -8.68 -4.60 1.43
C ARG A 177 -7.53 -4.41 0.45
N MET A 178 -7.85 -4.24 -0.83
CA MET A 178 -6.86 -3.91 -1.84
C MET A 178 -6.22 -2.56 -1.51
N GLY A 179 -6.99 -1.52 -1.17
CA GLY A 179 -6.42 -0.23 -0.77
C GLY A 179 -5.47 -0.28 0.43
N PHE A 180 -5.80 -1.04 1.49
CA PHE A 180 -4.89 -1.27 2.61
C PHE A 180 -3.62 -2.03 2.20
N ALA A 181 -3.75 -2.98 1.27
CA ALA A 181 -2.61 -3.70 0.73
C ALA A 181 -1.70 -2.77 -0.10
N ALA A 182 -2.26 -1.89 -0.93
CA ALA A 182 -1.51 -0.89 -1.69
C ALA A 182 -0.71 0.04 -0.75
N ALA A 183 -1.37 0.63 0.25
CA ALA A 183 -0.72 1.51 1.22
C ALA A 183 0.41 0.82 1.98
N SER A 184 0.19 -0.44 2.39
CA SER A 184 1.21 -1.24 3.09
C SER A 184 2.39 -1.60 2.19
N LEU A 185 2.13 -1.96 0.93
CA LEU A 185 3.16 -2.27 -0.06
C LEU A 185 4.03 -1.05 -0.37
N ILE A 186 3.40 0.11 -0.61
CA ILE A 186 4.11 1.38 -0.84
C ILE A 186 4.96 1.73 0.37
N ALA A 187 4.40 1.70 1.59
CA ALA A 187 5.14 2.00 2.81
C ALA A 187 6.33 1.06 3.03
N ALA A 188 6.19 -0.23 2.70
CA ALA A 188 7.25 -1.22 2.79
C ALA A 188 8.39 -0.97 1.79
N ILE A 189 8.06 -0.53 0.57
CA ILE A 189 9.05 -0.25 -0.48
C ILE A 189 9.74 1.10 -0.23
N GLU A 190 9.00 2.15 0.09
CA GLU A 190 9.55 3.47 0.45
C GLU A 190 10.46 3.41 1.67
N GLY A 191 10.10 2.57 2.65
CA GLY A 191 10.90 2.35 3.84
C GLY A 191 12.30 1.79 3.59
N ARG A 192 12.56 1.18 2.41
CA ARG A 192 13.87 0.74 1.95
C ARG A 192 14.67 1.84 1.24
N GLN A 193 14.01 2.75 0.53
CA GLN A 193 14.68 3.81 -0.24
C GLN A 193 15.28 4.89 0.66
N ALA A 194 14.67 5.17 1.81
CA ALA A 194 15.14 6.17 2.78
C ALA A 194 16.27 5.67 3.72
N GLY A 195 16.66 4.39 3.63
CA GLY A 195 17.64 3.76 4.53
C GLY A 195 18.94 3.31 3.85
N GLY A 196 19.21 3.80 2.64
CA GLY A 196 20.45 3.58 1.89
C GLY A 196 21.43 4.74 2.04
#